data_AF-A0A4Q3R8R0-F1
#
_entry.id   AF-A0A4Q3R8R0-F1
#
_cell.length_a   1.000
_cell.length_b   1.000
_cell.length_c   1.000
_cell.angle_alpha   90.00
_cell.angle_beta   90.00
_cell.angle_gamma   90.00
#
_symmetry.space_group_name_H-M   'P 1'
#
loop_
_entity.id
_entity.type
_entity.pdbx_description
1 polymer ?
#
loop_
_entity_poly.entity_id
_entity_poly.type
_entity_poly.pdbx_seq_one_letter_code
_entity_poly.pdbx_strand_id
1 'polypeptide(L)'
;MTRKERFEACTAYFQKAMPEAETELTFGNTYELLVAVILSAQCTDKRVNMTTPALFRKYPDVPSLAKAEYDDVFDLIKSISFPGNKSRHL
;
A
#
# COMPACT_ATOMS: atom_id res chain seq x y z
N MET A 1 12.37 17.20 31.12
CA MET A 1 11.48 17.57 30.00
C MET A 1 10.08 17.06 30.26
N THR A 2 9.08 17.87 30.00
CA THR A 2 7.65 17.48 30.02
C THR A 2 7.32 16.58 28.82
N ARG A 3 6.15 15.93 28.83
CA ARG A 3 5.66 15.15 27.68
C ARG A 3 5.51 16.01 26.42
N LYS A 4 5.08 17.26 26.59
CA LYS A 4 4.92 18.24 25.50
C LYS A 4 6.27 18.59 24.87
N GLU A 5 7.26 18.93 25.69
CA GLU A 5 8.61 19.27 25.23
C GLU A 5 9.28 18.09 24.48
N ARG A 6 9.06 16.85 24.93
CA ARG A 6 9.57 15.66 24.24
C ARG A 6 8.92 15.45 22.87
N PHE A 7 7.61 15.68 22.77
CA PHE A 7 6.89 15.57 21.50
C PHE A 7 7.38 16.61 20.50
N GLU A 8 7.50 17.87 20.93
CA GLU A 8 7.98 18.98 20.09
C GLU A 8 9.41 18.73 19.60
N ALA A 9 10.31 18.27 20.49
CA ALA A 9 11.68 17.92 20.11
C ALA A 9 11.74 16.77 19.09
N CYS A 10 10.90 15.74 19.25
CA CYS A 10 10.82 14.61 18.32
C CYS A 10 10.34 15.03 16.93
N THR A 11 9.26 15.80 16.88
CA THR A 11 8.69 16.31 15.61
C THR A 11 9.67 17.25 14.90
N ALA A 12 10.30 18.17 15.64
CA ALA A 12 11.29 19.09 15.07
C ALA A 12 12.51 18.36 14.47
N TYR A 13 12.95 17.26 15.10
CA TYR A 13 14.01 16.42 14.55
C TYR A 13 13.60 15.82 13.19
N PHE A 14 12.42 15.18 13.11
CA PHE A 14 11.98 14.55 11.86
C PHE A 14 11.67 15.55 10.75
N GLN A 15 11.11 16.71 11.07
CA GLN A 15 10.90 17.80 10.09
C GLN A 15 12.22 18.28 9.48
N LYS A 16 13.32 18.23 10.22
CA LYS A 16 14.66 18.57 9.69
C LYS A 16 15.32 17.40 8.96
N ALA A 17 15.20 16.18 9.49
CA ALA A 17 15.86 14.99 8.97
C ALA A 17 15.20 14.45 7.68
N MET A 18 13.87 14.62 7.55
CA MET A 18 13.09 14.22 6.39
C MET A 18 12.02 15.29 6.10
N PRO A 19 12.40 16.40 5.44
CA PRO A 19 11.51 17.55 5.22
C PRO A 19 10.27 17.23 4.37
N GLU A 20 10.42 16.30 3.43
CA GLU A 20 9.37 15.85 2.52
C GLU A 20 9.16 14.34 2.72
N ALA A 21 8.30 14.00 3.69
CA ALA A 21 7.94 12.61 3.94
C ALA A 21 6.78 12.19 3.03
N GLU A 22 7.00 11.15 2.21
CA GLU A 22 6.01 10.57 1.31
C GLU A 22 5.80 9.08 1.62
N THR A 23 4.80 8.46 0.99
CA THR A 23 4.61 7.01 1.07
C THR A 23 5.68 6.29 0.25
N GLU A 24 6.15 5.12 0.70
CA GLU A 24 7.03 4.26 -0.10
C GLU A 24 6.25 3.39 -1.11
N LEU A 25 4.91 3.40 -1.06
CA LEU A 25 4.08 2.68 -2.03
C LEU A 25 4.20 3.33 -3.40
N THR A 26 4.46 2.53 -4.43
CA THR A 26 4.51 2.98 -5.83
C THR A 26 3.11 2.94 -6.43
N PHE A 27 2.65 4.08 -6.97
CA PHE A 27 1.34 4.22 -7.61
C PHE A 27 1.39 5.32 -8.68
N GLY A 28 0.58 5.19 -9.73
CA GLY A 28 0.41 6.19 -10.79
C GLY A 28 -0.86 7.03 -10.67
N ASN A 29 -1.83 6.60 -9.85
CA ASN A 29 -3.12 7.28 -9.65
C ASN A 29 -3.78 6.86 -8.33
N THR A 30 -4.91 7.51 -8.00
CA THR A 30 -5.65 7.26 -6.74
C THR A 30 -6.18 5.82 -6.62
N TYR A 31 -6.55 5.18 -7.74
CA TYR A 31 -6.99 3.78 -7.73
C TYR A 31 -5.84 2.85 -7.31
N GLU A 32 -4.68 3.02 -7.93
CA GLU A 32 -3.49 2.24 -7.60
C GLU A 32 -3.06 2.44 -6.15
N LEU A 33 -3.10 3.68 -5.64
CA LEU A 33 -2.78 3.98 -4.24
C LEU A 33 -3.76 3.28 -3.29
N LEU A 34 -5.06 3.33 -3.56
CA LEU A 34 -6.07 2.68 -2.72
C LEU A 34 -5.83 1.17 -2.63
N VAL A 35 -5.62 0.51 -3.77
CA VAL A 35 -5.33 -0.92 -3.82
C VAL A 35 -4.02 -1.24 -3.11
N ALA A 36 -2.96 -0.46 -3.34
CA ALA A 36 -1.67 -0.65 -2.67
C ALA A 36 -1.78 -0.53 -1.14
N VAL A 37 -2.58 0.42 -0.63
CA VAL A 37 -2.85 0.59 0.82
C VAL A 37 -3.64 -0.58 1.39
N ILE A 38 -4.65 -1.11 0.67
CA ILE A 38 -5.37 -2.32 1.09
C ILE A 38 -4.39 -3.50 1.18
N LEU A 39 -3.50 -3.64 0.20
CA LEU A 39 -2.50 -4.70 0.16
C LEU A 39 -1.40 -4.54 1.22
N SER A 40 -1.09 -3.31 1.66
CA SER A 40 -0.03 -3.04 2.66
C SER A 40 -0.42 -3.44 4.07
N ALA A 41 -1.70 -3.69 4.37
CA ALA A 41 -2.12 -4.14 5.69
C ALA A 41 -1.34 -5.39 6.15
N GLN A 42 -0.51 -5.24 7.19
CA GLN A 42 0.40 -6.27 7.71
C GLN A 42 1.38 -6.84 6.66
N CYS A 43 1.79 -6.01 5.70
CA CYS A 43 2.74 -6.34 4.64
C CYS A 43 3.74 -5.18 4.48
N THR A 44 4.95 -5.46 3.99
CA THR A 44 5.93 -4.39 3.73
C THR A 44 5.64 -3.71 2.39
N ASP A 45 5.87 -2.40 2.31
CA ASP A 45 5.71 -1.63 1.07
C ASP A 45 6.57 -2.20 -0.07
N LYS A 46 7.79 -2.66 0.24
CA LYS A 46 8.64 -3.40 -0.71
C LYS A 46 7.93 -4.60 -1.34
N ARG A 47 7.22 -5.41 -0.56
CA ARG A 47 6.51 -6.59 -1.07
C ARG A 47 5.28 -6.16 -1.89
N VAL A 48 4.58 -5.11 -1.47
CA VAL A 48 3.46 -4.55 -2.23
C VAL A 48 3.94 -4.06 -3.59
N ASN A 49 5.01 -3.26 -3.64
CA ASN A 49 5.59 -2.70 -4.87
C ASN A 49 6.13 -3.77 -5.83
N MET A 50 6.56 -4.93 -5.33
CA MET A 50 6.94 -6.06 -6.17
C MET A 50 5.73 -6.75 -6.82
N THR A 51 4.56 -6.65 -6.20
CA THR A 51 3.34 -7.39 -6.56
C THR A 51 2.40 -6.56 -7.44
N THR A 52 2.18 -5.30 -7.06
CA THR A 52 1.20 -4.41 -7.71
C THR A 52 1.43 -4.16 -9.21
N PRO A 53 2.66 -4.16 -9.78
CA PRO A 53 2.82 -3.94 -11.21
C PRO A 53 2.14 -5.00 -12.08
N ALA A 54 2.10 -6.27 -11.64
CA ALA A 54 1.40 -7.32 -12.37
C ALA A 54 -0.13 -7.18 -12.23
N LEU A 55 -0.60 -6.83 -11.03
CA LEU A 55 -2.01 -6.59 -10.76
C LEU A 55 -2.55 -5.43 -11.59
N PHE A 56 -1.87 -4.28 -11.61
CA PHE A 56 -2.31 -3.09 -12.34
C PHE A 56 -2.19 -3.23 -13.86
N ARG A 57 -1.26 -4.06 -14.36
CA ARG A 57 -1.25 -4.42 -15.79
C ARG A 57 -2.46 -5.26 -16.19
N LYS A 58 -2.92 -6.17 -15.33
CA LYS A 58 -4.09 -7.02 -15.62
C LYS A 58 -5.41 -6.27 -15.39
N TYR A 59 -5.44 -5.42 -14.36
CA TYR A 59 -6.59 -4.62 -13.96
C TYR A 59 -6.17 -3.14 -13.87
N PRO A 60 -6.18 -2.41 -14.99
CA PRO A 60 -5.71 -1.02 -15.03
C PRO A 60 -6.69 -0.02 -14.41
N ASP A 61 -7.91 -0.44 -14.10
CA ASP A 61 -8.97 0.43 -13.59
C ASP A 61 -9.90 -0.28 -12.60
N VAL A 62 -10.73 0.50 -11.92
CA VAL A 62 -11.72 -0.02 -10.95
C VAL A 62 -12.68 -1.03 -11.59
N PRO A 63 -13.30 -0.77 -12.77
CA PRO A 63 -14.25 -1.70 -13.37
C PRO A 63 -13.66 -3.05 -13.75
N SER A 64 -12.39 -3.11 -14.16
CA SER A 64 -11.71 -4.36 -14.49
C SER A 64 -11.37 -5.17 -13.24
N LEU A 65 -10.88 -4.52 -12.16
CA LEU A 65 -10.63 -5.21 -10.90
C LEU A 65 -11.92 -5.71 -10.24
N ALA A 66 -12.99 -4.91 -10.26
CA ALA A 66 -14.28 -5.28 -9.67
C ALA A 66 -14.97 -6.48 -10.36
N LYS A 67 -14.55 -6.83 -11.58
CA LYS A 67 -15.02 -8.00 -12.33
C LYS A 67 -14.03 -9.16 -12.29
N ALA A 68 -12.92 -9.03 -11.55
CA ALA A 68 -11.92 -10.07 -11.45
C ALA A 68 -12.48 -11.27 -10.68
N GLU A 69 -12.10 -12.46 -11.14
CA GLU A 69 -12.37 -13.68 -10.38
C GLU A 69 -11.44 -13.77 -9.17
N TYR A 70 -11.93 -14.36 -8.09
CA TYR A 70 -11.17 -14.47 -6.84
C TYR A 70 -9.80 -15.15 -7.05
N ASP A 71 -9.77 -16.28 -7.76
CA ASP A 71 -8.54 -17.05 -7.97
C ASP A 71 -7.50 -16.28 -8.78
N ASP A 72 -7.97 -15.47 -9.74
CA ASP A 72 -7.12 -14.62 -10.57
C ASP A 72 -6.40 -13.54 -9.75
N VAL A 73 -7.12 -12.88 -8.84
CA VAL A 73 -6.53 -11.88 -7.93
C VAL A 73 -5.63 -12.58 -6.92
N PHE A 74 -6.09 -13.69 -6.35
CA PHE A 74 -5.36 -14.47 -5.36
C PHE A 74 -3.98 -14.89 -5.86
N ASP A 75 -3.91 -15.42 -7.09
CA ASP A 75 -2.64 -15.86 -7.68
C ASP A 75 -1.65 -14.71 -7.90
N LEU A 76 -2.14 -13.53 -8.27
CA LEU A 76 -1.33 -12.33 -8.42
C LEU A 76 -0.80 -11.84 -7.08
N ILE A 77 -1.62 -11.89 -6.02
CA ILE A 77 -1.27 -11.33 -4.71
C ILE A 77 -0.85 -12.38 -3.67
N LYS A 78 -0.63 -13.64 -4.05
CA LYS A 78 -0.32 -14.75 -3.11
C LYS A 78 0.89 -14.52 -2.20
N SER A 79 1.78 -13.59 -2.57
CA SER A 79 2.96 -13.22 -1.76
C SER A 79 2.69 -12.11 -0.73
N ILE A 80 1.49 -11.52 -0.76
CA ILE A 80 1.00 -10.53 0.20
C ILE A 80 0.40 -11.25 1.42
N SER A 81 0.54 -10.67 2.62
CA SER A 81 -0.09 -11.17 3.84
C SER A 81 -1.62 -11.19 3.73
N PHE A 82 -2.26 -12.28 4.19
CA PHE A 82 -3.72 -12.50 4.11
C PHE A 82 -4.31 -12.39 2.69
N PRO A 83 -3.74 -13.10 1.69
CA PRO A 83 -4.13 -12.93 0.29
C PRO A 83 -5.57 -13.37 0.03
N GLY A 84 -6.09 -14.36 0.78
CA GLY A 84 -7.48 -14.80 0.64
C GLY A 84 -8.49 -13.72 1.04
N ASN A 85 -8.32 -13.09 2.20
CA ASN A 85 -9.22 -12.00 2.60
C ASN A 85 -9.10 -10.81 1.66
N LYS A 86 -7.89 -10.42 1.28
CA LYS A 86 -7.66 -9.28 0.38
C LYS A 86 -8.24 -9.51 -1.02
N SER A 87 -8.12 -10.72 -1.57
CA SER A 87 -8.71 -11.05 -2.88
C SER A 87 -10.24 -11.06 -2.87
N ARG A 88 -10.89 -11.17 -1.70
CA ARG A 88 -12.36 -11.02 -1.58
C ARG A 88 -12.81 -9.57 -1.43
N HIS A 89 -11.91 -8.67 -1.02
CA HIS A 89 -12.21 -7.26 -0.74
C HIS A 89 -11.83 -6.34 -1.89
N LEU A 90 -10.86 -6.76 -2.71
CA LEU A 90 -10.55 -6.18 -4.01
C LEU A 90 -11.54 -6.69 -5.05
#